data_AF-E3FYQ6-F1
#
_entry.id   AF-E3FYQ6-F1
#
_cell.length_a   1.000
_cell.length_b   1.000
_cell.length_c   1.000
_cell.angle_alpha   90.00
_cell.angle_beta   90.00
_cell.angle_gamma   90.00
#
_symmetry.space_group_name_H-M   'P 1'
#
loop_
_entity.id
_entity.type
_entity.pdbx_description
1 polymer ?
#
loop_
_entity_poly.entity_id
_entity_poly.type
_entity_poly.pdbx_seq_one_letter_code
_entity_poly.pdbx_strand_id
1 'polypeptide(L)'
;MIDDAAVRTDEEVDILFFEIGPHLYGVDASQVQRIERALPGDLTRPELGELHQGRRALVFDTPEGEAHLKVDAVQGVRPINIADLRRLPAAVTASPFAIGVVLEEAHPVLLIDLVETAKTQGRH
;
A
#
# COMPACT_ATOMS: atom_id res chain seq x y z
N MET A 1 27.26 1.74 22.84
CA MET A 1 25.81 1.63 23.10
C MET A 1 25.29 3.05 23.15
N ILE A 2 24.89 3.56 22.00
CA ILE A 2 24.12 4.79 21.86
C ILE A 2 23.05 4.38 20.85
N ASP A 3 21.82 4.26 21.33
CA ASP A 3 20.64 4.05 20.51
C ASP A 3 20.55 5.22 19.52
N ASP A 4 20.71 4.89 18.25
CA ASP A 4 20.42 5.73 17.09
C ASP A 4 18.89 5.89 17.02
N ALA A 5 18.35 6.72 17.92
CA ALA A 5 16.96 7.12 17.87
C ALA A 5 16.81 8.02 16.65
N ALA A 6 16.43 7.41 15.52
CA ALA A 6 16.10 8.09 14.27
C ALA A 6 15.30 9.36 14.56
N VAL A 7 15.92 10.51 14.32
CA VAL A 7 15.28 11.81 14.46
C VAL A 7 14.23 11.87 13.36
N ARG A 8 12.97 11.59 13.72
CA ARG A 8 11.83 11.81 12.82
C ARG A 8 11.78 13.29 12.46
N THR A 9 12.26 13.62 11.28
CA THR A 9 12.01 14.94 10.68
C THR A 9 10.54 15.03 10.30
N ASP A 10 9.93 16.20 10.40
CA ASP A 10 8.53 16.51 9.98
C ASP A 10 8.28 16.27 8.46
N GLU A 11 9.26 15.70 7.78
CA GLU A 11 9.32 15.45 6.35
C GLU A 11 9.37 13.95 6.01
N GLU A 12 9.07 13.07 6.98
CA GLU A 12 8.98 11.62 6.77
C GLU A 12 7.54 11.13 6.87
N VAL A 13 7.17 10.19 6.00
CA VAL A 13 5.89 9.47 6.03
C VAL A 13 6.14 7.98 6.25
N ASP A 14 5.33 7.37 7.11
CA ASP A 14 5.40 5.94 7.38
C ASP A 14 4.68 5.18 6.24
N ILE A 15 5.44 4.44 5.44
CA ILE A 15 4.90 3.63 4.33
C ILE A 15 4.91 2.16 4.74
N LEU A 16 3.76 1.50 4.62
CA LEU A 16 3.60 0.07 4.75
C LEU A 16 3.83 -0.61 3.39
N PHE A 17 4.82 -1.50 3.35
CA PHE A 17 5.20 -2.25 2.17
C PHE A 17 4.56 -3.64 2.19
N PHE A 18 3.98 -4.04 1.06
CA PHE A 18 3.28 -5.31 0.91
C PHE A 18 3.33 -5.85 -0.51
N GLU A 19 3.09 -7.15 -0.66
CA GLU A 19 3.19 -7.86 -1.92
C GLU A 19 1.84 -8.35 -2.41
N ILE A 20 1.63 -8.24 -3.72
CA ILE A 20 0.56 -8.91 -4.46
C ILE A 20 1.20 -9.55 -5.70
N GLY A 21 1.19 -10.88 -5.74
CA GLY A 21 1.89 -11.67 -6.75
C GLY A 21 3.40 -11.40 -6.71
N PRO A 22 4.03 -11.05 -7.84
CA PRO A 22 5.45 -10.68 -7.90
C PRO A 22 5.71 -9.18 -7.64
N HIS A 23 4.67 -8.38 -7.34
CA HIS A 23 4.79 -6.93 -7.27
C HIS A 23 4.82 -6.44 -5.82
N LEU A 24 5.69 -5.45 -5.58
CA LEU A 24 5.81 -4.74 -4.31
C LEU A 24 5.07 -3.40 -4.39
N TYR A 25 4.19 -3.17 -3.43
CA TYR A 25 3.38 -1.97 -3.29
C TYR A 25 3.63 -1.28 -1.96
N GLY A 26 3.33 0.00 -1.92
CA GLY A 26 3.35 0.81 -0.71
C GLY A 26 2.03 1.52 -0.49
N VAL A 27 1.65 1.68 0.78
CA VAL A 27 0.55 2.55 1.21
C VAL A 27 1.01 3.35 2.41
N ASP A 28 0.46 4.54 2.61
CA ASP A 28 0.54 5.23 3.89
C ASP A 28 0.02 4.33 5.03
N ALA A 29 0.89 4.06 6.01
CA ALA A 29 0.59 3.18 7.14
C ALA A 29 -0.56 3.72 8.00
N SER A 30 -0.83 5.03 8.00
CA SER A 30 -1.96 5.63 8.71
C SER A 30 -3.32 5.20 8.16
N GLN A 31 -3.40 4.74 6.91
CA GLN A 31 -4.62 4.21 6.32
C GLN A 31 -4.89 2.76 6.78
N VAL A 32 -3.87 2.04 7.25
CA VAL A 32 -3.99 0.64 7.67
C VAL A 32 -4.24 0.57 9.17
N GLN A 33 -5.40 0.05 9.57
CA GLN A 33 -5.70 -0.16 10.99
C GLN A 33 -5.02 -1.40 11.56
N ARG A 34 -5.07 -2.50 10.81
CA ARG A 34 -4.55 -3.81 11.26
C ARG A 34 -4.34 -4.75 10.09
N ILE A 35 -3.57 -5.80 10.34
CA ILE A 35 -3.30 -6.88 9.39
C ILE A 35 -3.93 -8.15 9.95
N GLU A 36 -4.82 -8.75 9.19
CA GLU A 36 -5.53 -9.96 9.58
C GLU A 36 -5.23 -11.14 8.64
N ARG A 37 -5.79 -12.31 8.95
CA ARG A 37 -5.83 -13.43 8.03
C ARG A 37 -6.93 -13.17 7.01
N ALA A 38 -6.61 -13.31 5.74
CA ALA A 38 -7.60 -13.14 4.68
C ALA A 38 -8.73 -14.18 4.78
N LEU A 39 -9.96 -13.72 4.59
CA LEU A 39 -11.16 -14.53 4.48
C LEU A 39 -11.57 -14.65 3.01
N PRO A 40 -12.36 -15.69 2.64
CA PRO A 40 -12.75 -15.89 1.24
C PRO A 40 -13.42 -14.68 0.58
N GLY A 41 -14.20 -13.90 1.33
CA GLY A 41 -14.95 -12.73 0.86
C GLY A 41 -14.17 -11.42 0.78
N ASP A 42 -12.91 -11.37 1.22
CA ASP A 42 -12.14 -10.13 1.24
C ASP A 42 -11.82 -9.64 -0.18
N LEU A 43 -11.59 -8.33 -0.29
CA LEU A 43 -11.33 -7.62 -1.52
C LEU A 43 -10.08 -8.16 -2.22
N THR A 44 -10.23 -8.54 -3.49
CA THR A 44 -9.13 -8.80 -4.41
C THR A 44 -9.22 -7.84 -5.59
N ARG A 45 -8.08 -7.32 -6.03
CA ARG A 45 -7.99 -6.42 -7.19
C ARG A 45 -7.09 -7.03 -8.26
N PRO A 46 -7.65 -7.61 -9.33
CA PRO A 46 -6.86 -8.13 -10.44
C PRO A 46 -5.94 -7.09 -11.07
N GLU A 47 -6.28 -5.80 -10.97
CA GLU A 47 -5.48 -4.68 -11.44
C GLU A 47 -4.17 -4.48 -10.63
N LEU A 48 -4.11 -5.01 -9.40
CA LEU A 48 -2.89 -5.09 -8.58
C LEU A 48 -2.09 -6.37 -8.86
N GLY A 49 -2.55 -7.20 -9.79
CA GLY A 49 -1.96 -8.49 -10.11
C GLY A 49 -2.70 -9.66 -9.45
N GLU A 50 -2.28 -10.87 -9.83
CA GLU A 50 -2.83 -12.11 -9.29
C GLU A 50 -2.11 -12.47 -7.99
N LEU A 51 -2.89 -12.77 -6.95
CA LEU A 51 -2.38 -13.24 -5.67
C LEU A 51 -1.78 -14.65 -5.81
N HIS A 52 -0.60 -14.87 -5.24
CA HIS A 52 0.00 -16.20 -5.18
C HIS A 52 -0.69 -17.07 -4.11
N GLN A 53 -0.89 -16.53 -2.92
CA GLN A 53 -1.49 -17.21 -1.77
C GLN A 53 -2.66 -16.41 -1.16
N GLY A 54 -2.56 -15.08 -1.12
CA GLY A 54 -3.59 -14.17 -0.59
C GLY A 54 -3.99 -14.49 0.86
N ARG A 55 -3.03 -14.78 1.73
CA ARG A 55 -3.28 -15.26 3.12
C ARG A 55 -3.41 -14.15 4.16
N ARG A 56 -3.16 -12.91 3.77
CA ARG A 56 -3.22 -11.74 4.66
C ARG A 56 -4.20 -10.74 4.10
N ALA A 57 -4.83 -9.97 4.98
CA ALA A 57 -5.67 -8.86 4.60
C ALA A 57 -5.21 -7.59 5.31
N LEU A 58 -5.08 -6.50 4.55
CA LEU A 58 -4.95 -5.16 5.09
C LEU A 58 -6.35 -4.64 5.41
N VAL A 59 -6.58 -4.28 6.67
CA VAL A 59 -7.85 -3.73 7.13
C VAL A 59 -7.74 -2.22 7.21
N PHE A 60 -8.68 -1.51 6.60
CA PHE A 60 -8.72 -0.05 6.52
C PHE A 60 -10.15 0.48 6.50
N ASP A 61 -10.34 1.73 6.87
CA ASP A 61 -11.64 2.40 6.79
C ASP A 61 -11.89 2.96 5.40
N THR A 62 -13.14 2.84 4.96
CA THR A 62 -13.67 3.52 3.79
C THR A 62 -14.94 4.28 4.19
N PRO A 63 -15.39 5.29 3.41
CA PRO A 63 -16.67 5.96 3.64
C PRO A 63 -17.87 5.00 3.72
N GLU A 64 -17.78 3.84 3.07
CA GLU A 64 -18.80 2.80 3.01
C GLU A 64 -18.72 1.79 4.17
N GLY A 65 -17.63 1.80 4.95
CA GLY A 65 -17.39 0.89 6.07
C GLY A 65 -15.96 0.34 6.11
N GLU A 66 -15.73 -0.68 6.93
CA GLU A 66 -14.44 -1.35 7.00
C GLU A 66 -14.21 -2.22 5.75
N ALA A 67 -13.05 -2.09 5.12
CA ALA A 67 -12.65 -2.86 3.97
C ALA A 67 -11.40 -3.72 4.27
N HIS A 68 -11.32 -4.88 3.63
CA HIS A 68 -10.25 -5.86 3.81
C HIS A 68 -9.62 -6.18 2.47
N LEU A 69 -8.41 -5.70 2.18
CA LEU A 69 -7.69 -5.99 0.92
C LEU A 69 -6.75 -7.19 1.10
N LYS A 70 -6.96 -8.24 0.31
CA LYS A 70 -6.07 -9.41 0.29
C LYS A 70 -4.71 -9.06 -0.29
N VAL A 71 -3.68 -9.53 0.40
CA VAL A 71 -2.27 -9.41 0.04
C VAL A 71 -1.54 -10.74 0.29
N ASP A 72 -0.43 -10.95 -0.40
CA ASP A 72 0.40 -12.14 -0.24
C ASP A 72 1.28 -12.05 1.00
N ALA A 73 1.97 -10.93 1.16
CA ALA A 73 2.87 -10.68 2.27
C ALA A 73 2.84 -9.20 2.69
N VAL A 74 3.15 -8.95 3.96
CA VAL A 74 3.43 -7.60 4.46
C VAL A 74 4.89 -7.59 4.90
N GLN A 75 5.68 -6.71 4.29
CA GLN A 75 7.13 -6.59 4.52
C GLN A 75 7.44 -5.73 5.76
N GLY A 76 6.53 -4.80 6.09
CA GLY A 76 6.62 -3.96 7.29
C GLY A 76 6.38 -2.49 6.98
N VAL A 77 6.60 -1.65 7.99
CA VAL A 77 6.49 -0.19 7.87
C VAL A 77 7.89 0.39 7.90
N ARG A 78 8.18 1.33 6.98
CA ARG A 78 9.41 2.10 6.99
C ARG A 78 9.10 3.60 6.84
N PRO A 79 9.83 4.47 7.56
CA PRO A 79 9.77 5.90 7.30
C PRO A 79 10.45 6.19 5.95
N ILE A 80 9.81 7.01 5.14
CA ILE A 80 10.31 7.47 3.83
C ILE A 80 10.29 8.99 3.83
N ASN A 81 11.41 9.61 3.43
CA ASN A 81 11.47 11.05 3.26
C ASN A 81 10.56 11.48 2.09
N ILE A 82 9.75 12.52 2.29
CA ILE A 82 8.83 13.05 1.27
C ILE A 82 9.60 13.46 0.00
N ALA A 83 10.86 13.89 0.12
CA ALA A 83 11.71 14.25 -1.01
C ALA A 83 12.06 13.05 -1.92
N ASP A 84 11.96 11.82 -1.42
CA ASP A 84 12.18 10.59 -2.18
C ASP A 84 10.92 10.09 -2.90
N LEU A 85 9.76 10.65 -2.55
CA LEU A 85 8.51 10.37 -3.24
C LEU A 85 8.52 11.00 -4.64
N ARG A 86 8.08 10.22 -5.63
CA ARG A 86 7.97 10.65 -7.03
C ARG A 86 6.53 10.57 -7.46
N ARG A 87 6.04 11.63 -8.11
CA ARG A 87 4.73 11.60 -8.77
C ARG A 87 4.79 10.75 -10.02
N LEU A 88 3.69 10.08 -10.33
CA LEU A 88 3.57 9.32 -11.56
C LEU A 88 3.55 10.27 -12.78
N PRO A 89 4.26 9.95 -13.88
CA PRO A 89 4.21 10.73 -15.10
C PRO A 89 2.80 10.69 -15.69
N ALA A 90 2.29 11.80 -16.23
CA ALA A 90 0.93 11.88 -16.78
C ALA A 90 0.65 10.90 -17.96
N ALA A 91 1.71 10.41 -18.62
CA ALA A 91 1.60 9.39 -19.67
C ALA A 91 1.33 7.99 -19.12
N VAL A 92 1.64 7.76 -17.84
CA VAL A 92 1.21 6.58 -17.12
C VAL A 92 -0.17 6.93 -16.59
N THR A 93 -1.22 6.59 -17.34
CA THR A 93 -2.56 6.36 -16.77
C THR A 93 -2.45 5.15 -15.84
N ALA A 94 -1.69 5.31 -14.76
CA ALA A 94 -1.61 4.34 -13.71
C ALA A 94 -3.02 4.25 -13.13
N SER A 95 -3.43 3.02 -12.86
CA SER A 95 -4.70 2.67 -12.26
C SER A 95 -5.24 3.75 -11.29
N PRO A 96 -6.56 4.00 -11.21
CA PRO A 96 -7.13 5.13 -10.47
C PRO A 96 -6.71 5.24 -8.99
N PHE A 97 -6.19 4.16 -8.44
CA PHE A 97 -5.67 4.07 -7.08
C PHE A 97 -4.16 4.36 -6.94
N ALA A 98 -3.39 4.48 -8.03
CA ALA A 98 -1.95 4.70 -7.98
C ALA A 98 -1.64 6.19 -7.82
N ILE A 99 -0.93 6.53 -6.75
CA ILE A 99 -0.66 7.93 -6.36
C ILE A 99 0.78 8.37 -6.61
N GLY A 100 1.72 7.43 -6.65
CA GLY A 100 3.15 7.74 -6.75
C GLY A 100 4.04 6.52 -6.87
N VAL A 101 5.34 6.78 -6.87
CA VAL A 101 6.40 5.77 -6.78
C VAL A 101 7.43 6.21 -5.75
N VAL A 102 7.94 5.25 -5.00
CA VAL A 102 9.17 5.40 -4.19
C VAL A 102 10.21 4.41 -4.69
N LEU A 103 11.49 4.75 -4.58
CA LEU A 103 12.58 3.81 -4.83
C LEU A 103 13.06 3.21 -3.51
N GLU A 104 12.78 1.94 -3.28
CA GLU A 104 13.34 1.18 -2.14
C GLU A 104 14.52 0.36 -2.64
N GLU A 105 15.74 0.65 -2.17
CA GLU A 105 16.96 -0.09 -2.56
C GLU A 105 17.10 -0.27 -4.10
N ALA A 106 16.80 0.79 -4.86
CA ALA A 106 16.77 0.84 -6.33
C ALA A 106 15.63 0.06 -7.02
N HIS A 107 14.66 -0.47 -6.27
CA HIS A 107 13.45 -1.08 -6.80
C HIS A 107 12.28 -0.07 -6.77
N PRO A 108 11.58 0.12 -7.91
CA PRO A 108 10.40 0.97 -7.92
C PRO A 108 9.25 0.28 -7.20
N VAL A 109 8.75 0.92 -6.14
CA VAL A 109 7.56 0.51 -5.39
C VAL A 109 6.45 1.48 -5.75
N LEU A 110 5.33 0.93 -6.23
CA LEU A 110 4.15 1.73 -6.56
C LEU A 110 3.39 2.05 -5.28
N LEU A 111 3.14 3.35 -5.07
CA LEU A 111 2.32 3.83 -3.98
C LEU A 111 0.87 3.88 -4.41
N ILE A 112 -0.01 3.27 -3.61
CA ILE A 112 -1.45 3.23 -3.87
C ILE A 112 -2.25 3.83 -2.72
N ASP A 113 -3.44 4.33 -3.04
CA ASP A 113 -4.45 4.78 -2.08
C ASP A 113 -5.45 3.64 -1.84
N LEU A 114 -5.58 3.19 -0.58
CA LEU A 114 -6.48 2.08 -0.24
C LEU A 114 -7.95 2.44 -0.39
N VAL A 115 -8.31 3.68 -0.08
CA VAL A 115 -9.70 4.15 -0.17
C VAL A 115 -10.13 4.19 -1.63
N GLU A 116 -9.30 4.74 -2.52
CA GLU A 116 -9.56 4.71 -3.96
C GLU A 116 -9.56 3.28 -4.52
N THR A 117 -8.68 2.41 -3.99
CA THR A 117 -8.66 0.98 -4.30
C THR A 117 -9.97 0.28 -3.91
N ALA A 118 -10.66 0.71 -2.86
CA ALA A 118 -11.96 0.16 -2.49
C ALA A 118 -13.12 0.73 -3.34
N LYS A 119 -13.14 2.04 -3.60
CA LYS A 119 -14.21 2.74 -4.33
C LYS A 119 -14.48 2.21 -5.73
N THR A 120 -13.48 1.68 -6.44
CA THR A 120 -13.66 1.15 -7.81
C THR A 120 -14.52 -0.13 -7.86
N GLN A 121 -15.16 -0.55 -6.77
CA GLN A 121 -16.18 -1.63 -6.75
C GLN A 121 -17.62 -1.10 -6.69
N GLY A 122 -17.84 0.17 -6.36
CA GLY A 122 -19.19 0.73 -6.13
C GLY A 122 -19.95 1.18 -7.36
N ARG A 123 -19.64 0.69 -8.57
CA ARG A 123 -20.33 1.13 -9.79
C ARG A 123 -20.71 -0.03 -10.70
N HIS A 124 -21.76 -0.75 -10.31
CA HIS A 124 -22.66 -1.44 -11.23
C HIS A 124 -24.09 -1.40 -10.71
#